data_AF-A0A357CTX7-F1
#
_entry.id   AF-A0A357CTX7-F1
#
_cell.length_a   1.000
_cell.length_b   1.000
_cell.length_c   1.000
_cell.angle_alpha   90.00
_cell.angle_beta   90.00
_cell.angle_gamma   90.00
#
_symmetry.space_group_name_H-M   'P 1'
#
loop_
_entity.id
_entity.type
_entity.pdbx_description
1 polymer ?
#
loop_
_entity_poly.entity_id
_entity_poly.type
_entity_poly.pdbx_seq_one_letter_code
_entity_poly.pdbx_strand_id
1 'polypeptide(L)' 'PDFVKEAEAEGNKAALMSFTFAMKAEEVHAGLYQDALENLDQTEEVFYYLCPVCGNIEKYRPEKCSICGVPGDKFIKY' A
#
# COMPACT_ATOMS: atom_id res chain seq x y z
N PRO A 1 6.93 5.54 -11.49
CA PRO A 1 8.31 5.08 -11.78
C PRO A 1 8.42 4.70 -13.25
N ASP A 2 9.62 4.78 -13.84
CA ASP A 2 9.80 4.56 -15.29
C ASP A 2 9.39 3.14 -15.72
N PHE A 3 9.51 2.15 -14.83
CA PHE A 3 9.06 0.78 -15.05
C PHE A 3 7.56 0.66 -15.38
N VAL A 4 6.71 1.56 -14.90
CA VAL A 4 5.26 1.58 -15.25
C VAL A 4 5.08 1.96 -16.72
N LYS A 5 5.79 3.00 -17.18
CA LYS A 5 5.70 3.49 -18.56
C LYS A 5 6.27 2.46 -19.54
N GLU A 6 7.37 1.83 -19.17
CA GLU A 6 8.00 0.76 -19.97
C GLU A 6 7.08 -0.45 -20.09
N ALA A 7 6.51 -0.93 -18.98
CA ALA A 7 5.57 -2.05 -19.00
C ALA A 7 4.29 -1.76 -19.82
N GLU A 8 3.80 -0.51 -19.80
CA GLU A 8 2.70 -0.06 -20.64
C GLU A 8 3.07 -0.07 -22.13
N ALA A 9 4.23 0.48 -22.49
CA ALA A 9 4.73 0.52 -23.87
C ALA A 9 4.96 -0.88 -24.46
N GLU A 10 5.42 -1.83 -23.63
CA GLU A 10 5.60 -3.23 -24.01
C GLU A 10 4.30 -4.04 -24.02
N GLY A 11 3.18 -3.47 -23.54
CA GLY A 11 1.92 -4.20 -23.37
C GLY A 11 1.98 -5.31 -22.32
N ASN A 12 2.99 -5.30 -21.44
CA ASN A 12 3.17 -6.29 -20.39
C ASN A 12 2.25 -5.99 -19.20
N LYS A 13 1.00 -6.47 -19.31
CA LYS A 13 -0.06 -6.22 -18.32
C LYS A 13 0.29 -6.68 -16.91
N ALA A 14 0.99 -7.80 -16.76
CA ALA A 14 1.38 -8.33 -15.46
C ALA A 14 2.38 -7.39 -14.77
N ALA A 15 3.42 -6.96 -15.50
CA ALA A 15 4.40 -6.01 -14.98
C ALA A 15 3.75 -4.65 -14.67
N LEU A 16 2.90 -4.14 -15.56
CA LEU A 16 2.19 -2.88 -15.36
C LEU A 16 1.37 -2.90 -14.06
N MET A 17 0.65 -3.99 -13.81
CA MET A 17 -0.12 -4.16 -12.58
C MET A 17 0.77 -4.20 -11.34
N SER A 18 1.82 -5.03 -11.34
CA SER A 18 2.74 -5.16 -10.21
C SER A 18 3.43 -3.83 -9.87
N PHE A 19 3.96 -3.13 -10.87
CA PHE A 19 4.63 -1.84 -10.64
C PHE A 19 3.66 -0.75 -10.19
N THR A 20 2.43 -0.75 -10.69
CA THR A 20 1.40 0.20 -10.25
C THR A 20 0.99 -0.05 -8.81
N PHE A 21 0.82 -1.32 -8.41
CA PHE A 21 0.50 -1.68 -7.03
C PHE A 21 1.62 -1.31 -6.07
N ALA A 22 2.87 -1.67 -6.39
CA ALA A 22 4.03 -1.31 -5.60
C ALA A 22 4.14 0.22 -5.46
N MET A 23 4.10 0.97 -6.56
CA MET A 23 4.19 2.44 -6.54
C MET A 23 3.18 3.07 -5.57
N LYS A 24 1.90 2.67 -5.67
CA LYS A 24 0.85 3.21 -4.81
C LYS A 24 1.01 2.79 -3.34
N ALA A 25 1.48 1.57 -3.09
CA ALA A 25 1.75 1.12 -1.72
C ALA A 25 2.92 1.89 -1.11
N GLU A 26 3.99 2.13 -1.87
CA GLU A 26 5.14 2.91 -1.38
C GLU A 26 4.80 4.37 -1.08
N GLU A 27 3.86 4.98 -1.81
CA GLU A 27 3.34 6.31 -1.46
C GLU A 27 2.68 6.32 -0.08
N VAL A 28 1.90 5.27 0.25
CA VAL A 28 1.29 5.10 1.57
C VAL A 28 2.35 4.82 2.63
N HIS A 29 3.32 3.95 2.35
CA HIS A 29 4.41 3.63 3.27
C HIS A 29 5.23 4.87 3.63
N ALA A 30 5.58 5.70 2.63
CA ALA A 30 6.30 6.93 2.86
C ALA A 30 5.52 7.87 3.80
N GLY A 31 4.20 7.99 3.61
CA GLY A 31 3.33 8.76 4.50
C GLY A 31 3.31 8.21 5.93
N LEU A 32 3.24 6.88 6.09
CA LEU A 32 3.25 6.24 7.42
C LEU A 32 4.61 6.40 8.13
N TYR A 33 5.72 6.31 7.39
CA TYR A 33 7.04 6.57 7.96
C TYR A 33 7.22 8.02 8.38
N GLN A 34 6.75 8.97 7.55
CA GLN A 34 6.79 10.39 7.89
C GLN A 34 5.97 10.69 9.15
N ASP A 35 4.75 10.15 9.22
CA ASP A 35 3.89 10.26 10.39
C ASP A 35 4.53 9.65 11.65
N ALA A 36 5.20 8.49 11.54
CA ALA A 36 5.93 7.90 12.65
C ALA A 36 7.13 8.77 13.10
N LEU A 37 7.86 9.37 12.16
CA LEU A 37 8.97 10.30 12.42
C LEU A 37 8.51 11.58 13.12
N GLU A 38 7.34 12.09 12.77
CA GLU A 38 6.76 13.30 13.38
C GLU A 38 6.18 13.03 14.78
N ASN A 39 5.82 11.78 15.07
CA ASN A 39 5.15 11.37 16.30
C ASN A 39 5.96 10.35 17.12
N LEU A 40 7.29 10.47 17.14
CA LEU A 40 8.19 9.51 17.83
C LEU A 40 7.91 9.37 19.34
N ASP A 41 7.40 10.43 19.97
CA ASP A 41 7.09 10.44 21.41
C ASP A 41 5.66 9.94 21.72
N GLN A 42 4.88 9.57 20.68
CA GLN A 42 3.53 9.05 20.87
C GLN A 42 3.58 7.63 21.45
N THR A 43 2.85 7.42 22.54
CA THR A 43 2.79 6.13 23.25
C THR A 43 1.49 5.37 22.99
N GLU A 44 0.60 5.93 22.17
CA GLU A 44 -0.66 5.28 21.80
C GLU A 44 -0.40 4.03 20.98
N GLU A 45 -1.15 2.97 21.29
CA GLU A 45 -1.11 1.74 20.51
C GLU A 45 -1.70 2.00 19.11
N VAL A 46 -0.91 1.72 18.08
CA VAL A 46 -1.32 1.81 16.68
C VAL A 46 -1.38 0.41 16.10
N PHE A 47 -2.48 0.09 15.45
CA PHE A 47 -2.62 -1.15 14.69
C PHE A 47 -2.38 -0.89 13.22
N TYR A 48 -1.72 -1.83 12.56
CA TYR A 48 -1.51 -1.77 11.12
C TYR A 48 -2.20 -2.94 10.43
N TYR A 49 -2.83 -2.66 9.30
CA TYR A 49 -3.57 -3.65 8.52
C TYR A 49 -2.93 -3.73 7.14
N LEU A 50 -2.34 -4.88 6.84
CA LEU A 50 -1.66 -5.16 5.57
C LEU A 50 -2.61 -5.81 4.57
N CYS A 51 -2.72 -5.24 3.38
CA CYS A 51 -3.37 -5.85 2.23
C CYS A 51 -2.46 -6.95 1.64
N PRO A 52 -2.88 -8.23 1.62
CA PRO A 52 -2.04 -9.33 1.15
C PRO A 52 -1.87 -9.38 -0.38
N VAL A 53 -2.58 -8.53 -1.12
CA VAL A 53 -2.58 -8.53 -2.60
C VAL A 53 -1.60 -7.50 -3.17
N CYS A 54 -1.62 -6.28 -2.63
CA CYS A 54 -0.88 -5.15 -3.20
C CYS A 54 0.09 -4.47 -2.22
N GLY A 55 0.15 -4.92 -0.97
CA GLY A 55 1.04 -4.37 0.03
C GLY A 55 0.56 -3.10 0.72
N ASN A 56 -0.65 -2.59 0.43
CA ASN A 56 -1.18 -1.41 1.12
C ASN A 56 -1.20 -1.61 2.65
N ILE A 57 -0.82 -0.58 3.41
CA ILE A 57 -0.92 -0.59 4.88
C ILE A 57 -1.88 0.52 5.31
N GLU A 58 -2.84 0.19 6.18
CA GLU A 58 -3.75 1.17 6.78
C GLU A 58 -3.78 1.06 8.31
N LYS A 59 -4.06 2.17 9.01
CA LYS A 59 -4.19 2.19 10.49
C LYS A 59 -5.54 1.64 10.99
N TYR A 60 -6.46 1.34 10.07
CA TYR A 60 -7.76 0.73 10.34
C TYR A 60 -8.08 -0.27 9.22
N ARG A 61 -9.05 -1.17 9.45
CA ARG A 61 -9.51 -2.10 8.42
C ARG A 61 -10.54 -1.41 7.52
N PRO A 62 -10.25 -1.15 6.23
CA PRO A 62 -11.23 -0.54 5.33
C PRO A 62 -12.32 -1.55 4.91
N GLU A 63 -13.35 -1.11 4.19
CA GLU A 63 -14.30 -2.04 3.54
C GLU A 63 -13.65 -2.74 2.32
N LYS A 64 -12.84 -1.99 1.56
CA LYS A 64 -12.07 -2.46 0.40
C LYS A 64 -10.73 -1.74 0.33
N CYS A 65 -9.71 -2.42 -0.18
CA CYS A 65 -8.43 -1.79 -0.46
C CYS A 65 -8.58 -0.70 -1.53
N SER A 66 -8.12 0.51 -1.24
CA SER A 66 -8.11 1.64 -2.18
C SER A 66 -7.21 1.43 -3.40
N ILE A 67 -6.23 0.53 -3.32
CA ILE A 67 -5.27 0.25 -4.39
C ILE A 67 -5.76 -0.86 -5.32
N CYS A 68 -6.14 -2.02 -4.79
CA CYS A 68 -6.46 -3.21 -5.59
C CYS A 68 -7.92 -3.69 -5.48
N GLY A 69 -8.74 -3.07 -4.62
CA GLY A 69 -10.16 -3.39 -4.48
C GLY A 69 -10.49 -4.69 -3.73
N VAL A 70 -9.50 -5.44 -3.23
CA VAL A 70 -9.76 -6.63 -2.41
C VAL A 70 -10.60 -6.26 -1.18
N PRO A 71 -11.58 -7.09 -0.76
CA PRO A 71 -12.33 -6.85 0.46
C PRO A 71 -11.39 -6.67 1.66
N GLY A 72 -11.71 -5.69 2.51
CA GLY A 72 -10.95 -5.41 3.72
C GLY A 72 -10.96 -6.57 4.71
N ASP A 73 -11.87 -7.52 4.53
CA ASP A 73 -11.87 -8.75 5.31
C ASP A 73 -10.59 -9.60 5.16
N LYS A 74 -9.84 -9.39 4.07
CA LYS A 74 -8.56 -10.06 3.78
C LYS A 74 -7.34 -9.40 4.41
N PHE A 75 -7.48 -8.22 5.00
CA PHE A 75 -6.32 -7.53 5.58
C PHE A 75 -5.82 -8.28 6.82
N ILE A 76 -4.49 -8.34 6.95
CA ILE A 76 -3.79 -8.99 8.06
C ILE A 76 -3.44 -7.92 9.08
N LYS A 77 -3.87 -8.11 10.34
CA LYS A 77 -3.56 -7.19 11.44
C LYS A 77 -2.15 -7.47 11.99
N TYR A 78 -1.39 -6.40 12.19
CA TYR A 78 -0.12 -6.32 12.90
C TYR A 78 -0.25 -5.40 14.10
#